data_AF-A0A3C1BUS4-F1
#
_entry.id   AF-A0A3C1BUS4-F1
#
_cell.length_a   1.000
_cell.length_b   1.000
_cell.length_c   1.000
_cell.angle_alpha   90.00
_cell.angle_beta   90.00
_cell.angle_gamma   90.00
#
_symmetry.space_group_name_H-M   'P 1'
#
loop_
_entity.id
_entity.type
_entity.pdbx_description
1 polymer ?
#
loop_
_entity_poly.entity_id
_entity_poly.type
_entity_poly.pdbx_seq_one_letter_code
_entity_poly.pdbx_strand_id
1 'polypeptide(L)'
;MTIKKYFEDEDFLPSVLGGYRPRKQQAEIADFIHKSMNGHTPAVVEAPTGSGKTLSYLIPALELERKIIISTKTKQLMLQILNKDIPIASKLFGHSPAVYYLKGRRNYFCHERFFRLVYPNSSFYPDAVKWFESIAEDYVIEIPS
;
A
#
# COMPACT_ATOMS: atom_id res chain seq x y z
N MET A 1 -21.72 -14.07 -0.48
CA MET A 1 -21.42 -13.60 -1.86
C MET A 1 -19.99 -14.03 -2.17
N THR A 2 -19.70 -14.55 -3.35
CA THR A 2 -18.37 -15.10 -3.67
C THR A 2 -17.43 -14.00 -4.14
N ILE A 3 -16.22 -13.92 -3.56
CA ILE A 3 -15.17 -12.94 -3.93
C ILE A 3 -14.78 -13.01 -5.43
N LYS A 4 -14.99 -14.15 -6.10
CA LYS A 4 -14.70 -14.31 -7.53
C LYS A 4 -15.44 -13.32 -8.42
N LYS A 5 -16.62 -12.85 -7.99
CA LYS A 5 -17.42 -11.85 -8.73
C LYS A 5 -16.60 -10.61 -9.08
N TYR A 6 -15.72 -10.14 -8.18
CA TYR A 6 -14.91 -8.93 -8.41
C TYR A 6 -13.92 -9.08 -9.56
N PHE A 7 -13.61 -10.32 -9.97
CA PHE A 7 -12.67 -10.64 -11.05
C PHE A 7 -13.35 -11.12 -12.32
N GLU A 8 -14.58 -11.63 -12.22
CA GLU A 8 -15.28 -12.32 -13.32
C GLU A 8 -16.42 -11.49 -13.91
N ASP A 9 -17.05 -10.64 -13.12
CA ASP A 9 -18.22 -9.87 -13.52
C ASP A 9 -17.80 -8.49 -14.08
N GLU A 10 -18.41 -8.10 -15.19
CA GLU A 10 -18.06 -6.92 -16.01
C GLU A 10 -18.17 -5.63 -15.21
N ASP A 11 -19.04 -5.59 -14.20
CA ASP A 11 -19.28 -4.41 -13.38
C ASP A 11 -18.13 -4.07 -12.41
N PHE A 12 -17.17 -4.99 -12.18
CA PHE A 12 -16.10 -4.82 -11.17
C PHE A 12 -14.70 -4.55 -11.76
N LEU A 13 -13.71 -5.44 -11.56
CA LEU A 13 -12.36 -5.21 -12.09
C LEU A 13 -12.33 -4.95 -13.60
N PRO A 14 -13.12 -5.64 -14.44
CA PRO A 14 -13.19 -5.32 -15.87
C PRO A 14 -13.60 -3.86 -16.16
N SER A 15 -14.55 -3.29 -15.42
CA SER A 15 -14.98 -1.89 -15.61
C SER A 15 -13.92 -0.88 -15.15
N VAL A 16 -13.13 -1.21 -14.13
CA VAL A 16 -12.12 -0.31 -13.55
C VAL A 16 -10.80 -0.36 -14.31
N LEU A 17 -10.46 -1.50 -14.90
CA LEU A 17 -9.20 -1.74 -15.59
C LEU A 17 -9.43 -1.97 -17.08
N GLY A 18 -9.25 -0.91 -17.89
CA GLY A 18 -9.30 -1.01 -19.33
C GLY A 18 -8.39 -2.11 -19.88
N GLY A 19 -8.95 -3.03 -20.67
CA GLY A 19 -8.24 -4.17 -21.24
C GLY A 19 -7.96 -5.31 -20.26
N TYR A 20 -8.56 -5.31 -19.07
CA TYR A 20 -8.52 -6.44 -18.15
C TYR A 20 -9.13 -7.68 -18.81
N ARG A 21 -8.46 -8.81 -18.63
CA ARG A 21 -8.95 -10.12 -19.05
C ARG A 21 -9.07 -10.99 -17.82
N PRO A 22 -10.28 -11.48 -17.47
CA PRO A 22 -10.47 -12.38 -16.35
C PRO A 22 -9.53 -13.57 -16.43
N ARG A 23 -8.91 -13.91 -15.30
CA ARG A 23 -8.04 -15.08 -15.16
C ARG A 23 -8.57 -15.94 -14.04
N LYS A 24 -9.05 -17.15 -14.36
CA LYS A 24 -9.60 -18.10 -13.39
C LYS A 24 -8.70 -18.29 -12.16
N GLN A 25 -7.39 -18.44 -12.39
CA GLN A 25 -6.40 -18.59 -11.31
C GLN A 25 -6.36 -17.38 -10.35
N GLN A 26 -6.56 -16.16 -10.86
CA GLN A 26 -6.57 -14.95 -10.02
C GLN A 26 -7.77 -14.96 -9.05
N ALA A 27 -8.94 -15.35 -9.54
CA ALA A 27 -10.18 -15.48 -8.77
C ALA A 27 -10.10 -16.65 -7.77
N GLU A 28 -9.49 -17.77 -8.15
CA GLU A 28 -9.25 -18.91 -7.25
C GLU A 28 -8.31 -18.58 -6.10
N ILE A 29 -7.21 -17.87 -6.37
CA ILE A 29 -6.31 -17.38 -5.32
C ILE A 29 -7.04 -16.45 -4.37
N ALA A 30 -7.86 -15.53 -4.91
CA ALA A 30 -8.64 -14.60 -4.08
C ALA A 30 -9.64 -15.33 -3.17
N ASP A 31 -10.35 -16.33 -3.71
CA ASP A 31 -11.28 -17.17 -2.94
C ASP A 31 -10.58 -17.97 -1.84
N PHE A 32 -9.42 -18.53 -2.13
CA PHE A 32 -8.62 -19.22 -1.14
C PHE A 32 -8.15 -18.28 -0.02
N ILE A 33 -7.60 -17.12 -0.37
CA ILE A 33 -7.15 -16.11 0.62
C ILE A 33 -8.32 -15.61 1.45
N HIS A 34 -9.46 -15.30 0.82
CA HIS A 34 -10.67 -14.85 1.50
C HIS A 34 -11.13 -15.86 2.56
N LYS A 35 -11.20 -17.15 2.19
CA LYS A 35 -11.57 -18.24 3.12
C LYS A 35 -10.59 -18.34 4.28
N SER A 36 -9.29 -18.28 4.02
CA SER A 36 -8.26 -18.33 5.06
C SER A 36 -8.29 -17.13 6.00
N MET A 37 -8.49 -15.91 5.47
CA MET A 37 -8.65 -14.70 6.27
C MET A 37 -9.89 -14.78 7.18
N ASN A 38 -11.03 -15.22 6.64
CA ASN A 38 -12.27 -15.35 7.43
C ASN A 38 -12.18 -16.47 8.48
N GLY A 39 -11.52 -17.57 8.14
CA GLY A 39 -11.26 -18.71 9.04
C GLY A 39 -10.10 -18.50 10.01
N HIS A 40 -9.35 -17.40 9.91
CA HIS A 40 -8.13 -17.15 10.69
C HIS A 40 -7.09 -18.27 10.57
N THR A 41 -7.01 -18.92 9.41
CA THR A 41 -6.07 -20.02 9.17
C THR A 41 -4.88 -19.53 8.32
N PRO A 42 -3.64 -19.94 8.64
CA PRO A 42 -2.50 -19.68 7.78
C PRO A 42 -2.70 -20.30 6.40
N ALA A 43 -2.31 -19.55 5.36
CA ALA A 43 -2.38 -19.99 3.97
C ALA A 43 -1.06 -19.70 3.26
N VAL A 44 -0.68 -20.62 2.37
CA VAL A 44 0.47 -20.47 1.48
C VAL A 44 -0.03 -20.60 0.06
N VAL A 45 0.31 -19.62 -0.78
CA VAL A 45 -0.05 -19.60 -2.19
C VAL A 45 1.21 -19.38 -3.01
N GLU A 46 1.47 -20.29 -3.94
CA GLU A 46 2.44 -20.06 -5.00
C GLU A 46 1.71 -19.55 -6.24
N ALA A 47 2.26 -18.49 -6.85
CA ALA A 47 1.74 -17.97 -8.10
C ALA A 47 2.90 -17.47 -8.97
N PRO A 48 2.84 -17.57 -10.31
CA PRO A 48 3.86 -17.04 -11.23
C PRO A 48 3.84 -15.50 -11.35
N THR A 49 4.97 -14.84 -11.56
CA THR A 49 5.01 -13.37 -11.76
C THR A 49 4.03 -12.91 -12.86
N GLY A 50 3.48 -11.70 -12.71
CA GLY A 50 2.47 -11.19 -13.66
C GLY A 50 1.06 -11.75 -13.50
N SER A 51 0.82 -12.70 -12.59
CA SER A 51 -0.51 -13.30 -12.36
C SER A 51 -1.56 -12.37 -11.70
N GLY A 52 -1.20 -11.13 -11.39
CA GLY A 52 -2.11 -10.19 -10.72
C GLY A 52 -2.36 -10.49 -9.24
N LYS A 53 -1.40 -11.14 -8.55
CA LYS A 53 -1.50 -11.56 -7.13
C LYS A 53 -1.91 -10.44 -6.19
N THR A 54 -1.44 -9.22 -6.47
CA THR A 54 -1.69 -8.08 -5.59
C THR A 54 -3.18 -7.85 -5.41
N LEU A 55 -3.94 -7.82 -6.51
CA LEU A 55 -5.40 -7.70 -6.44
C LEU A 55 -6.06 -8.92 -5.80
N SER A 56 -5.50 -10.12 -6.00
CA SER A 56 -6.02 -11.34 -5.36
C SER A 56 -5.96 -11.32 -3.83
N TYR A 57 -4.99 -10.62 -3.21
CA TYR A 57 -4.99 -10.44 -1.75
C TYR A 57 -5.59 -9.11 -1.30
N LEU A 58 -5.57 -8.06 -2.12
CA LEU A 58 -6.13 -6.75 -1.76
C LEU A 58 -7.65 -6.72 -1.76
N ILE A 59 -8.30 -7.31 -2.77
CA ILE A 59 -9.76 -7.30 -2.87
C ILE A 59 -10.42 -8.03 -1.68
N PRO A 60 -10.00 -9.25 -1.29
CA PRO A 60 -10.57 -9.87 -0.09
C PRO A 60 -10.20 -9.14 1.20
N ALA A 61 -9.02 -8.52 1.24
CA ALA A 61 -8.61 -7.68 2.36
C ALA A 61 -9.56 -6.49 2.58
N LEU A 62 -9.96 -5.83 1.49
CA LEU A 62 -10.89 -4.70 1.51
C LEU A 62 -12.34 -5.14 1.75
N GLU A 63 -12.80 -6.24 1.12
CA GLU A 63 -14.16 -6.76 1.34
C GLU A 63 -14.41 -7.12 2.82
N LEU A 64 -13.39 -7.60 3.53
CA LEU A 64 -13.51 -7.94 4.94
C LEU A 64 -13.49 -6.72 5.89
N GLU A 65 -13.15 -5.52 5.39
CA GLU A 65 -13.03 -4.27 6.17
C GLU A 65 -12.17 -4.40 7.44
N ARG A 66 -11.10 -5.19 7.38
CA ARG A 66 -10.20 -5.44 8.52
C ARG A 66 -8.87 -4.70 8.40
N LYS A 67 -8.26 -4.43 9.54
CA LYS A 67 -6.88 -3.93 9.60
C LYS A 67 -5.91 -5.02 9.15
N ILE A 68 -5.15 -4.74 8.10
CA ILE A 68 -4.27 -5.71 7.45
C ILE A 68 -2.87 -5.13 7.29
N ILE A 69 -1.87 -6.00 7.43
CA ILE A 69 -0.46 -5.67 7.21
C ILE A 69 0.02 -6.45 5.99
N ILE A 70 0.56 -5.72 5.00
CA ILE A 70 1.15 -6.31 3.79
C ILE A 70 2.66 -6.15 3.88
N SER A 71 3.39 -7.26 3.90
CA SER A 71 4.85 -7.27 3.84
C SER A 71 5.31 -7.59 2.42
N THR A 72 6.30 -6.86 1.93
CA THR A 72 6.86 -7.04 0.57
C THR A 72 8.36 -6.84 0.55
N LYS A 73 9.02 -7.37 -0.47
CA LYS A 73 10.49 -7.47 -0.53
C LYS A 73 11.19 -6.13 -0.73
N THR A 74 10.62 -5.21 -1.51
CA THR A 74 11.32 -3.98 -1.92
C THR A 74 10.43 -2.75 -1.78
N LYS A 75 11.07 -1.58 -1.63
CA LYS A 75 10.37 -0.28 -1.62
C LYS A 75 9.60 -0.02 -2.92
N GLN A 76 10.14 -0.45 -4.05
CA GLN A 76 9.49 -0.27 -5.35
C GLN A 76 8.18 -1.07 -5.43
N LEU A 77 8.18 -2.32 -4.95
CA LEU A 77 6.97 -3.12 -4.87
C LEU A 77 5.95 -2.50 -3.90
N MET A 78 6.42 -1.98 -2.77
CA MET A 78 5.57 -1.27 -1.81
C MET A 78 4.92 -0.03 -2.43
N LEU A 79 5.68 0.78 -3.16
CA LEU A 79 5.16 1.96 -3.86
C LEU A 79 4.19 1.59 -4.98
N GLN A 80 4.41 0.47 -5.67
CA GLN A 80 3.45 -0.04 -6.65
C GLN A 80 2.12 -0.42 -5.98
N ILE A 81 2.18 -1.14 -4.86
CA ILE A 81 0.98 -1.50 -4.09
C ILE A 81 0.25 -0.23 -3.65
N LEU A 82 0.98 0.74 -3.09
CA LEU A 82 0.44 2.00 -2.58
C LEU A 82 -0.20 2.88 -3.65
N ASN A 83 0.54 3.18 -4.72
CA ASN A 83 0.15 4.23 -5.68
C ASN A 83 -0.68 3.70 -6.85
N LYS A 84 -0.74 2.38 -7.03
CA LYS A 84 -1.45 1.76 -8.16
C LYS A 84 -2.47 0.75 -7.68
N ASP A 85 -2.01 -0.31 -7.01
CA ASP A 85 -2.87 -1.47 -6.78
C ASP A 85 -3.97 -1.20 -5.74
N ILE A 86 -3.69 -0.46 -4.65
CA ILE A 86 -4.70 -0.05 -3.67
C ILE A 86 -5.74 0.92 -4.28
N PRO A 87 -5.37 1.99 -5.00
CA PRO A 87 -6.34 2.84 -5.69
C PRO A 87 -7.26 2.07 -6.63
N ILE A 88 -6.72 1.11 -7.39
CA ILE A 88 -7.53 0.23 -8.27
C ILE A 88 -8.53 -0.57 -7.46
N ALA A 89 -8.07 -1.27 -6.41
CA ALA A 89 -8.94 -2.12 -5.60
C ALA A 89 -10.00 -1.30 -4.85
N SER A 90 -9.67 -0.11 -4.38
CA SER A 90 -10.57 0.78 -3.63
C SER A 90 -11.76 1.28 -4.47
N LYS A 91 -11.56 1.47 -5.78
CA LYS A 91 -12.65 1.85 -6.70
C LYS A 91 -13.80 0.84 -6.73
N LEU A 92 -13.56 -0.42 -6.37
CA LEU A 92 -14.58 -1.47 -6.31
C LEU A 92 -15.53 -1.35 -5.11
N PHE A 93 -15.10 -0.66 -4.05
CA PHE A 93 -15.83 -0.59 -2.79
C PHE A 93 -16.37 0.82 -2.49
N GLY A 94 -16.11 1.79 -3.37
CA GLY A 94 -16.65 3.15 -3.25
C GLY A 94 -16.04 4.00 -2.13
N HIS A 95 -15.03 3.49 -1.41
CA HIS A 95 -14.28 4.23 -0.40
C HIS A 95 -12.79 3.91 -0.46
N SER A 96 -11.96 4.85 0.00
CA SER A 96 -10.51 4.66 0.12
C SER A 96 -10.16 4.27 1.55
N PRO A 97 -9.45 3.15 1.77
CA PRO A 97 -8.97 2.79 3.10
C PRO A 97 -7.91 3.77 3.58
N ALA A 98 -7.78 3.95 4.89
CA ALA A 98 -6.60 4.61 5.46
C ALA A 98 -5.38 3.71 5.28
N VAL A 99 -4.36 4.20 4.56
CA VAL A 99 -3.15 3.44 4.25
C VAL A 99 -1.93 4.12 4.85
N TYR A 100 -1.12 3.34 5.57
CA TYR A 100 0.17 3.76 6.09
C TYR A 100 1.23 2.80 5.57
N TYR A 101 2.42 3.31 5.27
CA TYR A 101 3.56 2.49 4.88
C TYR A 101 4.72 2.68 5.86
N LEU A 102 5.51 1.61 6.04
CA LEU A 102 6.65 1.60 6.94
C LEU A 102 7.92 1.27 6.17
N LYS A 103 8.97 2.06 6.39
CA LYS A 103 10.31 1.82 5.85
C LYS A 103 11.28 1.61 7.01
N GLY A 104 12.44 1.01 6.76
CA GLY A 104 13.52 1.04 7.77
C GLY A 104 13.98 2.49 8.04
N ARG A 105 14.37 2.82 9.27
CA ARG A 105 14.75 4.19 9.71
C ARG A 105 15.72 4.92 8.77
N ARG A 106 16.68 4.20 8.17
CA ARG A 106 17.66 4.76 7.20
C ARG A 106 17.03 5.30 5.91
N ASN A 107 15.75 5.06 5.69
CA ASN A 107 15.02 5.45 4.48
C ASN A 107 14.12 6.68 4.71
N TYR A 108 14.24 7.32 5.88
CA TYR A 108 13.63 8.60 6.17
C TYR A 108 14.71 9.67 6.16
N PHE A 109 14.30 10.89 5.81
CA PHE A 109 15.16 12.05 5.92
C PHE A 109 15.52 12.27 7.40
N CYS A 110 16.78 12.58 7.65
CA CYS A 110 17.28 12.81 9.00
C CYS A 110 17.73 14.25 9.12
N HIS A 111 16.86 15.09 9.71
CA HIS A 111 17.08 16.52 9.92
C HIS A 111 18.45 16.79 10.57
N GLU A 112 18.76 16.08 11.64
CA GLU A 112 20.04 16.18 12.35
C GLU A 112 21.26 15.97 11.44
N ARG A 113 21.24 14.93 10.59
CA ARG A 113 22.34 14.67 9.65
C ARG A 113 22.46 15.74 8.58
N PHE A 114 21.33 16.28 8.11
CA PHE A 114 21.30 17.33 7.11
C PHE A 114 21.84 18.65 7.68
N PHE A 115 21.34 19.11 8.82
CA PHE A 115 21.78 20.38 9.41
C PHE A 115 23.24 20.36 9.82
N ARG A 116 23.75 19.23 10.33
CA ARG A 116 25.18 19.05 10.58
C ARG A 116 26.05 19.17 9.33
N LEU A 117 25.54 18.72 8.18
CA LEU A 117 26.24 18.81 6.89
C LEU A 117 26.25 20.26 6.36
N VAL A 118 25.12 20.96 6.45
CA VAL A 118 24.96 22.32 5.89
C VAL A 118 25.56 23.38 6.80
N TYR A 119 25.51 23.20 8.12
CA TYR A 119 25.98 24.17 9.12
C TYR A 119 27.04 23.54 10.05
N PRO A 120 28.28 23.37 9.58
CA PRO A 120 29.35 22.71 10.35
C PRO A 120 29.81 23.47 11.60
N ASN A 121 29.53 24.78 11.70
CA ASN A 121 29.78 25.56 12.91
C ASN A 121 28.57 25.47 13.85
N SER A 122 28.69 24.66 14.90
CA SER A 122 27.62 24.19 15.80
C SER A 122 26.96 25.25 16.71
N SER A 123 27.33 26.53 16.59
CA SER A 123 26.80 27.59 17.45
C SER A 123 25.37 28.05 17.08
N PHE A 124 24.85 27.65 15.91
CA PHE A 124 23.58 28.15 15.39
C PHE A 124 22.35 27.26 15.64
N TYR A 125 22.51 25.99 16.05
CA TYR A 125 21.38 25.05 16.18
C TYR A 125 21.49 24.16 17.42
N PRO A 126 21.14 24.64 18.63
CA PRO A 126 21.11 23.82 19.84
C PRO A 126 20.10 22.66 19.74
N ASP A 127 19.09 22.82 18.87
CA ASP A 127 18.04 21.83 18.67
C ASP A 127 17.48 21.95 17.24
N ALA A 128 18.23 21.43 16.26
CA ALA A 128 17.88 21.51 14.84
C ALA A 128 16.52 20.87 14.52
N VAL A 129 16.09 19.89 15.33
CA VAL A 129 14.77 19.28 15.25
C VAL A 129 13.70 20.28 15.65
N LYS A 130 13.83 20.95 16.81
CA LYS A 130 12.87 21.98 17.23
C LYS A 130 12.80 23.16 16.27
N TRP A 131 13.94 23.61 15.73
CA TRP A 131 13.94 24.66 14.72
C TRP A 131 13.18 24.22 13.46
N PHE A 132 13.46 23.01 12.95
CA PHE A 132 12.75 22.48 11.80
C PHE A 132 11.25 22.34 12.09
N GLU A 133 10.86 21.78 13.24
CA GLU A 133 9.46 21.66 13.65
C GLU A 133 8.77 23.04 13.75
N SER A 134 9.47 24.09 14.19
CA SER A 134 8.90 25.45 14.28
C SER A 134 8.61 26.13 12.94
N ILE A 135 9.23 25.66 11.85
CA ILE A 135 9.03 26.20 10.50
C ILE A 135 8.43 25.18 9.53
N ALA A 136 8.31 23.92 9.95
CA ALA A 136 7.94 22.83 9.07
C ALA A 136 6.56 23.07 8.46
N GLU A 137 5.59 23.55 9.25
CA GLU A 137 4.24 23.82 8.76
C GLU A 137 4.19 24.92 7.68
N ASP A 138 5.15 25.85 7.68
CA ASP A 138 5.22 26.96 6.72
C ASP A 138 5.88 26.56 5.38
N TYR A 139 6.69 25.50 5.37
CA TYR A 139 7.53 25.12 4.22
C TYR A 139 7.39 23.65 3.77
N VAL A 140 6.80 22.79 4.60
CA VAL A 140 6.53 21.38 4.31
C VAL A 140 5.11 21.30 3.81
N ILE A 141 4.96 21.33 2.49
CA ILE A 141 3.72 20.92 1.86
C ILE A 141 3.64 19.40 2.02
N GLU A 142 2.78 18.92 2.93
CA GLU A 142 2.29 17.56 2.82
C GLU A 142 1.52 17.47 1.49
N ILE A 143 2.17 16.95 0.46
CA ILE A 143 1.49 16.63 -0.79
C ILE A 143 0.57 15.46 -0.46
N PRO A 144 -0.76 15.64 -0.46
CA PRO A 144 -1.66 14.52 -0.23
C PRO A 144 -1.44 13.49 -1.32
N SER A 145 -1.31 12.22 -0.93
CA SER A 145 -1.29 11.09 -1.86
C SER A 145 -2.61 10.94 -2.59
#